data_AF-A0A3E1K5K8-F1
#
_entry.id   AF-A0A3E1K5K8-F1
#
_cell.length_a   1.000
_cell.length_b   1.000
_cell.length_c   1.000
_cell.angle_alpha   90.00
_cell.angle_beta   90.00
_cell.angle_gamma   90.00
#
_symmetry.space_group_name_H-M   'P 1'
#
loop_
_entity.id
_entity.type
_entity.pdbx_description
1 polymer ?
#
loop_
_entity_poly.entity_id
_entity_poly.type
_entity_poly.pdbx_seq_one_letter_code
_entity_poly.pdbx_strand_id
1 'polypeptide(L)'
;MNGKEQIERYSTLINSDQKAPASPDWQPDTLAGFRIGDHVRLPSVDCPLRVVGLADPLLILESPSGHRLRAGWRAVAKVRSRAEIEGRS
;
A
#
# COMPACT_ATOMS: atom_id res chain seq x y z
N MET A 1 -23.57 -34.82 -48.65
CA MET A 1 -24.71 -34.79 -47.70
C MET A 1 -24.13 -35.08 -46.31
N ASN A 2 -23.61 -34.05 -45.62
CA ASN A 2 -24.31 -33.21 -44.64
C ASN A 2 -24.81 -33.98 -43.41
N GLY A 3 -24.23 -33.66 -42.25
CA GLY A 3 -24.99 -33.66 -41.01
C GLY A 3 -24.24 -34.05 -39.73
N LYS A 4 -23.90 -33.03 -38.93
CA LYS A 4 -24.03 -32.95 -37.46
C LYS A 4 -23.20 -33.96 -36.66
N GLU A 5 -21.93 -33.69 -36.35
CA GLU A 5 -21.49 -32.81 -35.24
C GLU A 5 -22.21 -33.13 -33.92
N GLN A 6 -21.69 -34.13 -33.21
CA GLN A 6 -21.81 -34.32 -31.77
C GLN A 6 -20.38 -34.28 -31.21
N ILE A 7 -19.99 -33.17 -30.61
CA ILE A 7 -20.15 -32.84 -29.19
C ILE A 7 -18.91 -33.27 -28.38
N GLU A 8 -18.15 -32.23 -28.05
CA GLU A 8 -17.50 -31.99 -26.77
C GLU A 8 -16.39 -32.96 -26.32
N ARG A 9 -15.14 -32.54 -26.56
CA ARG A 9 -14.20 -32.23 -25.47
C ARG A 9 -12.90 -31.64 -26.05
N TYR A 10 -12.99 -30.37 -26.43
CA TYR A 10 -11.81 -29.51 -26.53
C TYR A 10 -11.26 -29.33 -25.11
N SER A 11 -10.33 -30.18 -24.71
CA SER A 11 -9.46 -29.95 -23.56
C SER A 11 -8.41 -28.90 -23.94
N THR A 12 -8.81 -27.64 -24.05
CA THR A 12 -7.88 -26.51 -24.14
C THR A 12 -8.38 -25.39 -23.25
N LEU A 13 -7.95 -25.42 -22.00
CA LEU A 13 -7.78 -24.26 -21.14
C LEU A 13 -6.34 -24.39 -20.62
N ILE A 14 -5.34 -23.81 -21.28
CA ILE A 14 -4.95 -22.39 -21.11
C ILE A 14 -5.00 -22.00 -19.63
N ASN A 15 -3.92 -22.26 -18.90
CA ASN A 15 -3.02 -21.17 -18.52
C ASN A 15 -1.80 -21.72 -17.79
N SER A 16 -0.68 -21.74 -18.52
CA SER A 16 0.61 -21.44 -17.92
C SER A 16 0.50 -20.15 -17.09
N ASP A 17 1.25 -20.11 -16.00
CA ASP A 17 1.92 -18.92 -15.51
C ASP A 17 1.08 -17.62 -15.47
N GLN A 18 0.52 -17.34 -14.30
CA GLN A 18 0.72 -16.04 -13.66
C GLN A 18 0.04 -16.10 -12.29
N LYS A 19 0.89 -16.11 -11.25
CA LYS A 19 0.58 -15.43 -9.98
C LYS A 19 -0.11 -14.14 -10.37
N ALA A 20 -1.43 -14.04 -10.19
CA ALA A 20 -2.13 -12.79 -10.39
C ALA A 20 -1.28 -11.74 -9.66
N PRO A 21 -0.75 -10.69 -10.35
CA PRO A 21 -0.29 -9.54 -9.58
C PRO A 21 -1.54 -9.18 -8.80
N ALA A 22 -1.47 -9.35 -7.47
CA ALA A 22 -2.55 -8.97 -6.58
C ALA A 22 -3.05 -7.64 -7.13
N SER A 23 -4.30 -7.62 -7.60
CA SER A 23 -4.90 -6.46 -8.27
C SER A 23 -4.36 -5.24 -7.55
N PRO A 24 -3.79 -4.23 -8.23
CA PRO A 24 -3.30 -3.05 -7.53
C PRO A 24 -4.53 -2.46 -6.83
N ASP A 25 -4.70 -2.87 -5.58
CA ASP A 25 -5.73 -2.44 -4.67
C ASP A 25 -5.58 -0.94 -4.77
N TRP A 26 -6.62 -0.28 -5.29
CA TRP A 26 -6.59 1.14 -5.55
C TRP A 26 -6.34 1.83 -4.21
N GLN A 27 -5.07 2.04 -3.92
CA GLN A 27 -4.60 2.68 -2.73
C GLN A 27 -4.44 4.14 -3.13
N PRO A 28 -5.13 5.05 -2.43
CA PRO A 28 -4.92 6.45 -2.71
C PRO A 28 -3.43 6.75 -2.53
N ASP A 29 -2.76 7.28 -3.55
CA ASP A 29 -1.33 7.63 -3.49
C ASP A 29 -1.02 8.66 -2.38
N THR A 30 -2.07 9.32 -1.90
CA THR A 30 -2.05 10.32 -0.83
C THR A 30 -3.31 10.27 0.02
N LEU A 31 -3.15 10.34 1.34
CA LEU A 31 -4.25 10.56 2.29
C LEU A 31 -3.95 11.79 3.12
N ALA A 32 -4.77 12.84 3.03
CA ALA A 32 -4.60 14.09 3.79
C ALA A 32 -3.18 14.72 3.70
N GLY A 33 -2.50 14.54 2.56
CA GLY A 33 -1.12 15.02 2.35
C GLY A 33 0.00 14.08 2.84
N PHE A 34 -0.36 12.91 3.38
CA PHE A 34 0.57 11.83 3.73
C PHE A 34 0.71 10.82 2.60
N ARG A 35 1.94 10.34 2.39
CA ARG A 35 2.29 9.32 1.42
C ARG A 35 2.97 8.13 2.09
N ILE A 36 2.91 6.97 1.46
CA ILE A 36 3.75 5.84 1.85
C ILE A 36 5.22 6.28 1.76
N GLY A 37 5.98 6.03 2.82
CA GLY A 37 7.36 6.46 2.98
C GLY A 37 7.55 7.74 3.79
N ASP A 38 6.50 8.54 4.02
CA ASP A 38 6.59 9.71 4.90
C ASP A 38 6.93 9.30 6.32
N HIS A 39 7.69 10.16 7.01
CA HIS A 39 7.91 10.02 8.44
C HIS A 39 6.93 10.91 9.20
N VAL A 40 6.28 10.34 10.21
CA VAL A 40 5.31 11.02 11.05
C VAL A 40 5.61 10.75 12.52
N ARG A 41 5.15 11.61 13.41
CA ARG A 41 5.22 11.41 14.85
C ARG A 41 3.82 11.44 15.45
N LEU A 42 3.57 10.51 16.36
CA LEU A 42 2.38 10.55 17.20
C LEU A 42 2.72 11.25 18.51
N PRO A 43 1.81 12.02 19.11
CA PRO A 43 2.05 12.66 20.40
C PRO A 43 2.32 11.63 21.52
N SER A 44 1.78 10.41 21.38
CA SER A 44 1.97 9.31 22.33
C SER A 44 3.21 8.45 22.06
N VAL A 45 3.95 8.68 20.98
CA VAL A 45 5.13 7.88 20.59
C VAL A 45 6.34 8.79 20.44
N ASP A 46 7.38 8.52 21.22
CA ASP A 46 8.57 9.39 21.22
C ASP A 46 9.45 9.23 19.97
N CYS A 47 9.28 8.14 19.23
CA CYS A 47 10.04 7.84 18.02
C CYS A 47 9.30 8.26 16.74
N PRO A 48 10.02 8.64 15.67
CA PRO A 48 9.44 8.81 14.35
C PRO A 48 8.96 7.46 13.81
N LEU A 49 7.86 7.50 13.08
CA LEU A 49 7.20 6.34 12.49
C LEU A 49 7.12 6.53 10.98
N ARG A 50 7.29 5.46 10.23
CA ARG A 50 7.19 5.49 8.77
C ARG A 50 5.78 5.11 8.34
N VAL A 51 5.18 5.88 7.45
CA VAL A 51 3.91 5.52 6.81
C VAL A 51 4.19 4.37 5.84
N VAL A 52 3.56 3.22 6.07
CA VAL A 52 3.70 2.02 5.22
C VAL A 52 2.41 1.68 4.48
N GLY A 53 1.30 2.35 4.82
CA GLY A 53 0.02 2.18 4.14
C GLY A 53 -0.95 3.30 4.48
N LEU A 54 -1.92 3.52 3.58
CA LEU A 54 -2.95 4.54 3.68
C LEU A 54 -4.31 3.83 3.69
N ALA A 55 -5.10 4.03 4.75
CA ALA A 55 -6.37 3.33 4.92
C ALA A 55 -7.38 4.28 5.56
N ASP A 56 -8.07 5.11 4.76
CA ASP A 56 -8.98 6.14 5.27
C ASP A 56 -9.95 5.61 6.34
N PRO A 57 -10.06 6.26 7.52
CA PRO A 57 -9.44 7.54 7.94
C PRO A 57 -8.10 7.38 8.70
N LEU A 58 -7.45 6.23 8.58
CA LEU A 58 -6.25 5.82 9.30
C LEU A 58 -5.00 5.77 8.39
N LEU A 59 -3.85 5.87 9.04
CA LEU A 59 -2.54 5.60 8.47
C LEU A 59 -1.99 4.34 9.12
N ILE A 60 -1.35 3.49 8.31
CA ILE A 60 -0.60 2.35 8.79
C ILE A 60 0.85 2.82 8.95
N LEU A 61 1.33 2.77 10.18
CA LEU A 61 2.63 3.28 10.58
C LEU A 61 3.51 2.13 11.06
N GLU A 62 4.80 2.20 10.76
CA GLU A 62 5.81 1.23 11.19
C GLU A 62 6.87 1.95 12.01
N SER A 63 7.16 1.41 13.20
CA SER A 63 8.23 1.89 14.06
C SER A 63 9.58 1.38 13.59
N PRO A 64 10.70 2.02 13.97
CA PRO A 64 12.05 1.52 13.64
C PRO A 64 12.33 0.12 14.18
N SER A 65 11.60 -0.31 15.21
CA SER A 65 11.66 -1.67 15.77
C SER A 65 10.85 -2.69 14.94
N GLY A 66 10.20 -2.27 13.84
CA GLY A 66 9.37 -3.11 12.99
C GLY A 66 7.93 -3.32 13.48
N HIS A 67 7.52 -2.63 14.55
CA HIS A 67 6.15 -2.73 15.05
C HIS A 67 5.21 -1.88 14.22
N ARG A 68 4.08 -2.48 13.82
CA ARG A 68 3.04 -1.79 13.06
C ARG A 68 1.93 -1.30 13.96
N LEU A 69 1.47 -0.10 13.68
CA LEU A 69 0.38 0.54 14.39
C LEU A 69 -0.50 1.34 13.43
N ARG A 70 -1.73 1.59 13.87
CA ARG A 70 -2.73 2.32 13.11
C ARG A 70 -3.09 3.58 13.85
N ALA A 71 -3.07 4.71 13.18
CA ALA A 71 -3.47 5.98 13.78
C ALA A 71 -4.20 6.87 12.78
N GLY A 72 -5.16 7.65 13.26
CA GLY A 72 -5.86 8.62 12.41
C GLY A 72 -4.90 9.67 11.86
N TRP A 73 -5.06 10.05 10.59
CA TRP A 73 -4.20 11.07 9.97
C TRP A 73 -4.26 12.43 10.70
N ARG A 74 -5.35 12.70 11.44
CA ARG A 74 -5.51 13.90 12.29
C ARG A 74 -4.68 13.87 13.57
N ALA A 75 -4.29 12.68 14.03
CA ALA A 75 -3.53 12.49 15.27
C ALA A 75 -2.02 12.47 15.04
N VAL A 76 -1.57 12.38 13.79
CA VAL A 76 -0.15 12.39 13.43
C VAL A 76 0.29 13.77 12.96
N ALA A 77 1.54 14.12 13.27
CA ALA A 77 2.21 15.26 12.66
C ALA A 77 3.27 14.76 11.67
N LYS A 78 3.31 15.34 10.47
CA LYS A 78 4.36 15.07 9.49
C LYS A 78 5.68 15.62 10.01
N VAL A 79 6.70 14.78 10.10
CA VAL A 79 8.05 15.21 10.45
C VAL A 79 8.91 15.20 9.19
N ARG A 80 9.62 16.31 8.96
CA ARG A 80 10.61 16.37 7.89
C ARG A 80 11.81 15.55 8.30
N SER A 81 12.31 14.74 7.39
CA SER A 81 13.58 14.03 7.62
C SER A 81 14.71 15.06 7.73
N ARG A 82 15.72 14.80 8.57
CA ARG A 82 16.91 15.65 8.70
C ARG A 82 17.57 15.97 7.34
N ALA A 83 17.57 15.00 6.42
CA ALA A 83 18.04 15.18 5.05
C ALA A 83 17.29 16.27 4.25
N GLU A 84 15.99 16.50 4.53
CA GLU A 84 15.23 17.59 3.92
C GLU A 84 15.51 18.95 4.56
N ILE A 85 16.01 18.96 5.80
CA ILE A 85 16.35 20.18 6.55
C ILE A 85 17.76 20.66 6.17
N GLU A 86 18.70 19.72 5.96
CA GLU A 86 20.09 20.03 5.59
C GLU A 86 20.27 20.42 4.11
N GLY A 87 19.32 20.10 3.23
CA GLY A 87 19.36 20.46 1.79
C GLY A 87 18.96 21.91 1.44
N ARG A 88 18.89 22.81 2.43
CA ARG A 88 18.51 24.23 2.24
C ARG A 88 19.60 25.23 2.69
N SER A 89 20.85 24.78 2.84
CA SER A 89 22.00 25.64 3.15
C SER A 89 22.74 26.04 1.89
#